data_AF-A0A947RDJ6-F1
#
_entry.id   AF-A0A947RDJ6-F1
#
_cell.length_a   1.000
_cell.length_b   1.000
_cell.length_c   1.000
_cell.angle_alpha   90.00
_cell.angle_beta   90.00
_cell.angle_gamma   90.00
#
_symmetry.space_group_name_H-M   'P 1'
#
loop_
_entity.id
_entity.type
_entity.pdbx_description
1 polymer ?
#
loop_
_entity_poly.entity_id
_entity_poly.type
_entity_poly.pdbx_seq_one_letter_code
_entity_poly.pdbx_strand_id
1 'polypeptide(L)'
;MAKKRKKEPEQPAPKQSTCGPGCIVFLIVVAALAFIAYPYITGQKPIPGFEKPQSKPVTPYEPPSSPVVDYQKCLPVYYYDGDAQFFVPIHLPIGDESLPINVRAKRILEKIVAGPPVDGLMKIIPDGTKINSVKIDGDLVIVDLSKDITSYGGGSAWERGIVRSIVLSLTELTGIKRVQFMIDGEKRDYLPQGTIIEYPVSREGGPNTNEYLPEGKSSGYLYYLEKSGRFLVPVYWAWEGDEGDPAAKLKALYSNPTPPLSHSLMSPAPNGMRIEKCEISGNELTLVLDHQDFSTAFVNISP
;
A
#
# COMPACT_ATOMS: atom_id res chain seq x y z
N MET A 1 51.28 93.73 -20.72
CA MET A 1 50.36 93.09 -21.70
C MET A 1 50.76 91.63 -21.84
N ALA A 2 49.89 90.70 -21.45
CA ALA A 2 50.16 89.25 -21.45
C ALA A 2 49.01 88.51 -22.15
N LYS A 3 49.36 87.62 -23.09
CA LYS A 3 48.55 86.52 -23.69
C LYS A 3 49.25 86.14 -25.01
N LYS A 4 49.37 84.89 -25.43
CA LYS A 4 49.07 83.56 -24.89
C LYS A 4 49.87 82.63 -25.82
N ARG A 5 50.72 81.74 -25.30
CA ARG A 5 51.46 80.76 -26.12
C ARG A 5 50.48 79.71 -26.67
N LYS A 6 50.41 79.57 -28.00
CA LYS A 6 49.70 78.47 -28.67
C LYS A 6 50.48 77.17 -28.45
N LYS A 7 49.80 76.16 -27.88
CA LYS A 7 50.27 74.77 -27.80
C LYS A 7 50.06 74.07 -29.15
N GLU A 8 51.05 73.27 -29.52
CA GLU A 8 51.07 72.36 -30.67
C GLU A 8 50.17 71.14 -30.41
N PRO A 9 49.49 70.57 -31.43
CA PRO A 9 48.61 69.42 -31.23
C PRO A 9 49.40 68.11 -31.12
N GLU A 10 49.17 67.40 -30.02
CA GLU A 10 49.74 66.12 -29.63
C GLU A 10 49.14 64.97 -30.47
N GLN A 11 49.98 64.14 -31.10
CA GLN A 11 49.54 62.95 -31.84
C GLN A 11 49.00 61.87 -30.88
N PRO A 12 47.87 61.20 -31.19
CA PRO A 12 47.29 60.20 -30.31
C PRO A 12 48.11 58.90 -30.28
N ALA A 13 48.33 58.38 -29.06
CA ALA A 13 48.94 57.09 -28.79
C ALA A 13 48.15 55.90 -29.39
N PRO A 14 48.80 54.77 -29.73
CA PRO A 14 48.13 53.60 -30.29
C PRO A 14 47.16 52.98 -29.29
N LYS A 15 45.89 52.80 -29.71
CA LYS A 15 44.86 52.14 -28.92
C LYS A 15 45.23 50.67 -28.71
N GLN A 16 45.47 50.28 -27.46
CA GLN A 16 45.51 48.88 -27.06
C GLN A 16 44.13 48.25 -27.28
N SER A 17 44.06 47.22 -28.13
CA SER A 17 42.84 46.44 -28.35
C SER A 17 42.57 45.61 -27.09
N THR A 18 41.64 46.07 -26.25
CA THR A 18 41.13 45.26 -25.14
C THR A 18 40.19 44.20 -25.70
N CYS A 19 40.55 42.93 -25.47
CA CYS A 19 39.75 41.78 -25.85
C CYS A 19 38.46 41.78 -25.00
N GLY A 20 37.30 41.86 -25.63
CA GLY A 20 36.02 41.93 -24.92
C GLY A 20 35.71 40.65 -24.12
N PRO A 21 34.79 40.72 -23.13
CA PRO A 21 34.47 39.59 -22.23
C PRO A 21 34.03 38.31 -22.96
N GLY A 22 33.51 38.41 -24.19
CA GLY A 22 33.18 37.26 -25.03
C GLY A 22 34.40 36.44 -25.51
N CYS A 23 35.55 37.07 -25.71
CA CYS A 23 36.78 36.35 -26.10
C CYS A 23 37.41 35.58 -24.94
N ILE A 24 37.28 36.09 -23.72
CA ILE A 24 37.78 35.40 -22.51
C ILE A 24 36.94 34.14 -22.26
N VAL A 25 35.63 34.22 -22.41
CA VAL A 25 34.74 33.05 -22.28
C VAL A 25 35.02 32.02 -23.38
N PHE A 26 35.25 32.45 -24.62
CA PHE A 26 35.58 31.53 -25.72
C PHE A 26 36.93 30.82 -25.50
N LEU A 27 37.96 31.53 -25.02
CA LEU A 27 39.26 30.94 -24.70
C LEU A 27 39.19 29.94 -23.53
N ILE A 28 38.34 30.19 -22.53
CA ILE A 28 38.13 29.26 -21.41
C ILE A 28 37.44 27.97 -21.87
N VAL A 29 36.44 28.07 -22.76
CA VAL A 29 35.73 26.89 -23.29
C VAL A 29 36.65 26.04 -24.18
N VAL A 30 37.46 26.68 -25.04
CA VAL A 30 38.44 25.97 -25.87
C VAL A 30 39.52 25.30 -25.02
N ALA A 31 40.01 25.98 -23.96
CA ALA A 31 40.97 25.38 -23.03
C ALA A 31 40.36 24.21 -22.24
N ALA A 32 39.10 24.28 -21.82
CA ALA A 32 38.42 23.20 -21.10
C ALA A 32 38.17 21.97 -22.00
N LEU A 33 37.74 22.17 -23.25
CA LEU A 33 37.56 21.09 -24.22
C LEU A 33 38.90 20.45 -24.60
N ALA A 34 39.96 21.25 -24.74
CA ALA A 34 41.31 20.74 -24.94
C ALA A 34 41.80 19.93 -23.73
N PHE A 35 41.50 20.34 -22.49
CA PHE A 35 41.90 19.62 -21.28
C PHE A 35 41.18 18.26 -21.13
N ILE A 36 39.92 18.18 -21.53
CA ILE A 36 39.14 16.93 -21.52
C ILE A 36 39.60 15.98 -22.64
N ALA A 37 39.95 16.51 -23.82
CA ALA A 37 40.40 15.71 -24.96
C ALA A 37 41.89 15.33 -24.90
N TYR A 38 42.74 16.11 -24.21
CA TYR A 38 44.19 15.87 -24.09
C TYR A 38 44.57 14.47 -23.59
N PRO A 39 43.92 13.87 -22.56
CA PRO A 39 44.22 12.49 -22.15
C PRO A 39 43.81 11.44 -23.19
N TYR A 40 42.79 11.72 -24.03
CA TYR A 40 42.38 10.81 -25.12
C TYR A 40 43.35 10.82 -26.30
N ILE A 41 44.00 11.96 -26.58
CA ILE A 41 44.94 12.11 -27.70
C ILE A 41 46.35 11.62 -27.32
N THR A 42 46.75 11.75 -26.06
CA THR A 42 48.11 11.43 -25.60
C THR A 42 48.29 10.01 -25.08
N GLY A 43 47.23 9.19 -25.06
CA GLY A 43 47.30 7.78 -24.67
C GLY A 43 47.72 7.55 -23.21
N GLN A 44 47.57 8.56 -22.35
CA GLN A 44 47.81 8.40 -20.91
C GLN A 44 46.71 7.53 -20.31
N LYS A 45 47.14 6.47 -19.61
CA LYS A 45 46.28 5.47 -18.94
C LYS A 45 45.25 6.14 -18.00
N PRO A 46 44.07 5.53 -17.84
CA PRO A 46 43.01 6.06 -16.98
C PRO A 46 43.49 6.34 -15.56
N ILE A 47 42.87 7.36 -14.95
CA ILE A 47 43.12 7.81 -13.57
C ILE A 47 43.11 6.59 -12.63
N PRO A 48 44.19 6.32 -11.87
CA PRO A 48 44.20 5.25 -10.89
C PRO A 48 43.25 5.64 -9.75
N GLY A 49 42.13 4.94 -9.62
CA GLY A 49 41.16 5.15 -8.52
C GLY A 49 39.68 5.10 -8.89
N PHE A 50 39.32 4.99 -10.17
CA PHE A 50 37.95 4.62 -10.57
C PHE A 50 37.94 3.20 -11.13
N GLU A 51 37.98 2.22 -10.24
CA GLU A 51 37.47 0.90 -10.58
C GLU A 51 35.96 1.03 -10.78
N LYS A 52 35.43 0.50 -11.90
CA LYS A 52 33.98 0.23 -12.00
C LYS A 52 33.56 -0.45 -10.71
N PRO A 53 32.45 -0.06 -10.06
CA PRO A 53 31.97 -0.80 -8.90
C PRO A 53 31.86 -2.26 -9.32
N GLN A 54 32.77 -3.10 -8.83
CA GLN A 54 32.64 -4.53 -9.03
C GLN A 54 31.34 -4.88 -8.34
N SER A 55 30.38 -5.37 -9.12
CA SER A 55 29.14 -5.93 -8.59
C SER A 55 29.58 -6.99 -7.59
N LYS A 56 29.47 -6.68 -6.29
CA LYS A 56 29.54 -7.72 -5.27
C LYS A 56 28.55 -8.80 -5.72
N PRO A 57 28.93 -10.09 -5.67
CA PRO A 57 27.95 -11.15 -5.90
C PRO A 57 26.74 -10.81 -5.05
N VAL A 58 25.60 -10.59 -5.69
CA VAL A 58 24.33 -10.50 -4.96
C VAL A 58 24.21 -11.88 -4.34
N THR A 59 24.54 -11.99 -3.05
CA THR A 59 24.13 -13.15 -2.27
C THR A 59 22.64 -13.28 -2.52
N PRO A 60 22.15 -14.43 -3.03
CA PRO A 60 20.72 -14.66 -3.11
C PRO A 60 20.12 -14.22 -1.78
N TYR A 61 19.12 -13.34 -1.83
CA TYR A 61 18.40 -12.95 -0.63
C TYR A 61 17.84 -14.23 -0.04
N GLU A 62 18.52 -14.75 0.99
CA GLU A 62 17.98 -15.79 1.85
C GLU A 62 17.03 -15.03 2.77
N PRO A 63 15.71 -15.13 2.58
CA PRO A 63 14.78 -14.48 3.48
C PRO A 63 15.16 -14.90 4.90
N PRO A 64 15.17 -13.96 5.88
CA PRO A 64 15.35 -14.35 7.27
C PRO A 64 14.37 -15.49 7.55
N SER A 65 14.83 -16.51 8.29
CA SER A 65 14.00 -17.66 8.68
C SER A 65 12.87 -17.16 9.58
N SER A 66 11.86 -16.55 8.97
CA SER A 66 10.60 -16.19 9.58
C SER A 66 10.02 -17.47 10.16
N PRO A 67 9.38 -17.42 11.33
CA PRO A 67 8.65 -18.57 11.82
C PRO A 67 7.75 -19.07 10.68
N VAL A 68 7.81 -20.37 10.39
CA VAL A 68 6.95 -20.99 9.37
C VAL A 68 5.52 -20.88 9.90
N VAL A 69 4.84 -19.79 9.54
CA VAL A 69 3.43 -19.61 9.85
C VAL A 69 2.68 -20.58 8.96
N ASP A 70 1.95 -21.50 9.57
CA ASP A 70 1.03 -22.37 8.85
C ASP A 70 -0.18 -21.55 8.41
N TYR A 71 -0.04 -20.89 7.25
CA TYR A 71 -1.05 -19.98 6.70
C TYR A 71 -2.39 -20.68 6.45
N GLN A 72 -2.42 -22.01 6.28
CA GLN A 72 -3.66 -22.78 6.13
C GLN A 72 -4.54 -22.75 7.38
N LYS A 73 -3.96 -22.42 8.53
CA LYS A 73 -4.66 -22.26 9.82
C LYS A 73 -4.95 -20.80 10.15
N CYS A 74 -4.63 -19.87 9.27
CA CYS A 74 -4.87 -18.45 9.48
C CYS A 74 -6.14 -18.00 8.77
N LEU A 75 -6.88 -17.10 9.41
CA LEU A 75 -7.98 -16.37 8.79
C LEU A 75 -7.77 -14.87 8.98
N PRO A 76 -8.26 -14.03 8.04
CA PRO A 76 -8.15 -12.59 8.19
C PRO A 76 -9.10 -12.09 9.30
N VAL A 77 -8.55 -11.23 10.16
CA VAL A 77 -9.30 -10.45 11.15
C VAL A 77 -9.14 -8.98 10.80
N TYR A 78 -10.25 -8.25 10.72
CA TYR A 78 -10.29 -6.90 10.17
C TYR A 78 -10.20 -5.84 11.26
N TYR A 79 -9.21 -4.96 11.17
CA TYR A 79 -8.99 -3.83 12.07
C TYR A 79 -9.01 -2.52 11.30
N TYR A 80 -9.31 -1.39 11.96
CA TYR A 80 -9.09 -0.09 11.33
C TYR A 80 -7.58 0.20 11.20
N ASP A 81 -7.21 0.85 10.10
CA ASP A 81 -5.93 1.55 9.97
C ASP A 81 -5.82 2.69 11.00
N GLY A 82 -4.62 3.25 11.14
CA GLY A 82 -4.32 4.28 12.15
C GLY A 82 -5.16 5.56 12.02
N ASP A 83 -5.72 5.83 10.84
CA ASP A 83 -6.54 6.99 10.54
C ASP A 83 -8.06 6.69 10.55
N ALA A 84 -8.46 5.46 10.90
CA ALA A 84 -9.86 4.97 10.90
C ALA A 84 -10.58 5.16 9.54
N GLN A 85 -9.84 5.08 8.43
CA GLN A 85 -10.37 5.20 7.08
C GLN A 85 -10.64 3.82 6.45
N PHE A 86 -9.81 2.82 6.73
CA PHE A 86 -9.82 1.55 6.04
C PHE A 86 -9.79 0.36 6.98
N PHE A 87 -10.49 -0.71 6.60
CA PHE A 87 -10.34 -2.01 7.23
C PHE A 87 -9.16 -2.78 6.62
N VAL A 88 -8.19 -3.14 7.46
CA VAL A 88 -7.00 -3.90 7.13
C VAL A 88 -7.15 -5.33 7.64
N PRO A 89 -7.05 -6.36 6.77
CA PRO A 89 -7.05 -7.75 7.20
C PRO A 89 -5.68 -8.15 7.75
N ILE A 90 -5.65 -8.68 8.97
CA ILE A 90 -4.48 -9.34 9.54
C ILE A 90 -4.76 -10.83 9.67
N HIS A 91 -3.95 -11.64 9.00
CA HIS A 91 -4.08 -13.10 9.04
C HIS A 91 -3.56 -13.62 10.38
N LEU A 92 -4.47 -14.14 11.20
CA LEU A 92 -4.17 -14.61 12.56
C LEU A 92 -4.43 -16.10 12.68
N PRO A 93 -3.69 -16.83 13.54
CA PRO A 93 -3.91 -18.25 13.75
C PRO A 93 -5.24 -18.48 14.45
N ILE A 94 -6.26 -18.86 13.67
CA ILE A 94 -7.60 -19.20 14.15
C ILE A 94 -7.75 -20.72 14.26
N GLY A 95 -7.06 -21.47 13.39
CA GLY A 95 -7.16 -22.91 13.21
C GLY A 95 -7.98 -23.28 11.97
N ASP A 96 -7.79 -24.52 11.53
CA ASP A 96 -8.43 -25.09 10.34
C ASP A 96 -9.81 -25.70 10.65
N GLU A 97 -10.40 -26.34 9.64
CA GLU A 97 -11.74 -26.94 9.71
C GLU A 97 -11.84 -28.17 10.63
N SER A 98 -10.73 -28.69 11.17
CA SER A 98 -10.76 -29.73 12.19
C SER A 98 -11.29 -29.23 13.53
N LEU A 99 -11.27 -27.92 13.76
CA LEU A 99 -11.83 -27.29 14.95
C LEU A 99 -13.32 -26.96 14.74
N PRO A 100 -14.17 -27.17 15.76
CA PRO A 100 -15.56 -26.74 15.71
C PRO A 100 -15.70 -25.26 15.35
N ILE A 101 -16.64 -24.95 14.48
CA ILE A 101 -16.81 -23.59 13.94
C ILE A 101 -17.11 -22.56 15.03
N ASN A 102 -17.81 -22.93 16.11
CA ASN A 102 -18.04 -22.07 17.28
C ASN A 102 -16.73 -21.74 18.04
N VAL A 103 -15.77 -22.67 18.09
CA VAL A 103 -14.45 -22.43 18.69
C VAL A 103 -13.65 -21.45 17.84
N ARG A 104 -13.67 -21.63 16.51
CA ARG A 104 -13.00 -20.71 15.56
C ARG A 104 -13.61 -19.31 15.61
N ALA A 105 -14.94 -19.20 15.63
CA ALA A 105 -15.66 -17.94 15.80
C ALA A 105 -15.30 -17.24 17.11
N LYS A 106 -15.25 -17.98 18.22
CA LYS A 106 -14.80 -17.44 19.52
C LYS A 106 -13.37 -16.91 19.45
N ARG A 107 -12.44 -17.64 18.82
CA ARG A 107 -11.06 -17.18 18.64
C ARG A 107 -10.97 -15.89 17.84
N ILE A 108 -11.76 -15.74 16.77
CA ILE A 108 -11.82 -14.49 15.99
C ILE A 108 -12.26 -13.33 16.89
N LEU A 109 -13.34 -13.50 17.66
CA LEU A 109 -13.78 -12.48 18.61
C LEU A 109 -12.71 -12.16 19.66
N GLU A 110 -12.02 -13.17 20.20
CA GLU A 110 -10.93 -12.97 21.15
C GLU A 110 -9.80 -12.12 20.54
N LYS A 111 -9.46 -12.30 19.26
CA LYS A 111 -8.50 -11.45 18.54
C LYS A 111 -9.00 -10.02 18.35
N ILE A 112 -10.28 -9.83 18.05
CA ILE A 112 -10.87 -8.49 17.87
C ILE A 112 -10.91 -7.74 19.20
N VAL A 113 -11.35 -8.41 20.29
CA VAL A 113 -11.40 -7.85 21.65
C VAL A 113 -10.01 -7.53 22.20
N ALA A 114 -9.01 -8.37 21.92
CA ALA A 114 -7.63 -8.10 22.30
C ALA A 114 -7.06 -6.85 21.60
N GLY A 115 -7.47 -6.63 20.34
CA GLY A 115 -6.94 -5.60 19.46
C GLY A 115 -5.88 -6.14 18.49
N PRO A 116 -5.41 -5.29 17.56
CA PRO A 116 -4.43 -5.69 16.56
C PRO A 116 -3.08 -6.04 17.21
N PRO A 117 -2.40 -7.11 16.76
CA PRO A 117 -1.10 -7.52 17.33
C PRO A 117 0.09 -6.76 16.73
N VAL A 118 -0.18 -5.73 15.92
CA VAL A 118 0.82 -4.94 15.20
C VAL A 118 0.51 -3.46 15.36
N ASP A 119 1.56 -2.65 15.49
CA ASP A 119 1.41 -1.19 15.58
C ASP A 119 0.90 -0.59 14.27
N GLY A 120 0.22 0.55 14.37
CA GLY A 120 -0.32 1.28 13.23
C GLY A 120 -1.77 0.93 12.88
N LEU A 121 -2.37 -0.01 13.62
CA LEU A 121 -3.79 -0.34 13.53
C LEU A 121 -4.50 0.03 14.84
N MET A 122 -5.80 0.28 14.77
CA MET A 122 -6.58 0.71 15.92
C MET A 122 -7.29 -0.44 16.61
N LYS A 123 -7.25 -0.43 17.95
CA LYS A 123 -8.17 -1.21 18.78
C LYS A 123 -9.50 -0.47 18.86
N ILE A 124 -10.54 -1.06 18.29
CA ILE A 124 -11.87 -0.41 18.19
C ILE A 124 -12.85 -0.89 19.26
N ILE A 125 -12.59 -2.06 19.84
CA ILE A 125 -13.40 -2.64 20.90
C ILE A 125 -13.03 -1.99 22.24
N PRO A 126 -14.02 -1.47 23.01
CA PRO A 126 -13.76 -0.93 24.34
C PRO A 126 -13.07 -1.93 25.27
N ASP A 127 -12.14 -1.42 26.08
CA ASP A 127 -11.48 -2.21 27.11
C ASP A 127 -12.49 -2.77 28.11
N GLY A 128 -12.23 -3.99 28.59
CA GLY A 128 -13.12 -4.68 29.52
C GLY A 128 -14.27 -5.47 28.86
N THR A 129 -14.49 -5.31 27.55
CA THR A 129 -15.46 -6.13 26.80
C THR A 129 -15.17 -7.62 26.96
N LYS A 130 -16.20 -8.39 27.34
CA LYS A 130 -16.14 -9.85 27.49
C LYS A 130 -16.99 -10.52 26.42
N ILE A 131 -16.57 -11.73 26.05
CA ILE A 131 -17.35 -12.62 25.19
C ILE A 131 -18.10 -13.57 26.12
N ASN A 132 -19.40 -13.35 26.29
CA ASN A 132 -20.25 -14.16 27.15
C ASN A 132 -20.55 -15.51 26.50
N SER A 133 -20.93 -15.52 25.22
CA SER A 133 -21.15 -16.76 24.47
C SER A 133 -21.03 -16.58 22.96
N VAL A 134 -20.78 -17.70 22.27
CA VAL A 134 -20.79 -17.80 20.81
C VAL A 134 -21.55 -19.06 20.44
N LYS A 135 -22.62 -18.91 19.66
CA LYS A 135 -23.46 -20.01 19.17
C LYS A 135 -23.55 -19.97 17.66
N ILE A 136 -23.79 -21.13 17.07
CA ILE A 136 -23.87 -21.31 15.62
C ILE A 136 -25.23 -21.92 15.31
N ASP A 137 -25.95 -21.32 14.37
CA ASP A 137 -27.23 -21.80 13.87
C ASP A 137 -27.23 -21.71 12.34
N GLY A 138 -26.88 -22.82 11.67
CA GLY A 138 -26.69 -22.84 10.23
C GLY A 138 -25.63 -21.84 9.75
N ASP A 139 -26.06 -20.81 9.02
CA ASP A 139 -25.21 -19.74 8.48
C ASP A 139 -25.05 -18.53 9.41
N LEU A 140 -25.64 -18.58 10.61
CA LEU A 140 -25.69 -17.52 11.59
C LEU A 140 -24.72 -17.79 12.75
N VAL A 141 -23.90 -16.78 13.08
CA VAL A 141 -23.20 -16.72 14.36
C VAL A 141 -23.99 -15.82 15.31
N ILE A 142 -24.37 -16.32 16.47
CA ILE A 142 -24.98 -15.51 17.53
C ILE A 142 -23.88 -15.20 18.54
N VAL A 143 -23.55 -13.92 18.70
CA VAL A 143 -22.50 -13.42 19.59
C VAL A 143 -23.13 -12.66 20.74
N ASP A 144 -22.82 -13.09 21.96
CA ASP A 144 -23.22 -12.40 23.18
C ASP A 144 -21.99 -11.75 23.81
N LEU A 145 -22.02 -10.44 23.91
CA LEU A 145 -20.93 -9.61 24.43
C LEU A 145 -21.40 -8.90 25.70
N SER A 146 -20.47 -8.62 26.61
CA SER A 146 -20.79 -7.81 27.78
C SER A 146 -21.20 -6.40 27.39
N LYS A 147 -22.00 -5.74 28.22
CA LYS A 147 -22.42 -4.34 28.00
C LYS A 147 -21.27 -3.36 27.78
N ASP A 148 -20.05 -3.66 28.23
CA ASP A 148 -18.86 -2.84 27.99
C ASP A 148 -18.60 -2.57 26.50
N ILE A 149 -19.07 -3.43 25.59
CA ILE A 149 -18.99 -3.19 24.14
C ILE A 149 -19.66 -1.88 23.72
N THR A 150 -20.57 -1.33 24.54
CA THR A 150 -21.29 -0.07 24.28
C THR A 150 -20.53 1.17 24.77
N SER A 151 -19.39 1.00 25.44
CA SER A 151 -18.59 2.07 26.06
C SER A 151 -17.52 2.64 25.12
N TYR A 152 -17.88 2.94 23.87
CA TYR A 152 -16.97 3.55 22.88
C TYR A 152 -17.15 5.06 22.74
N GLY A 153 -16.07 5.73 22.34
CA GLY A 153 -16.11 7.09 21.79
C GLY A 153 -16.31 7.08 20.27
N GLY A 154 -16.28 8.27 19.63
CA GLY A 154 -16.26 8.39 18.16
C GLY A 154 -17.63 8.37 17.46
N GLY A 155 -18.73 8.27 18.20
CA GLY A 155 -20.10 8.42 17.67
C GLY A 155 -20.53 7.29 16.72
N SER A 156 -21.50 7.58 15.86
CA SER A 156 -22.13 6.55 15.01
C SER A 156 -21.17 5.92 13.99
N ALA A 157 -20.14 6.64 13.55
CA ALA A 157 -19.13 6.09 12.65
C ALA A 157 -18.31 4.97 13.32
N TRP A 158 -17.89 5.19 14.56
CA TRP A 158 -17.13 4.21 15.34
C TRP A 158 -17.98 2.98 15.68
N GLU A 159 -19.25 3.20 16.06
CA GLU A 159 -20.21 2.14 16.33
C GLU A 159 -20.41 1.22 15.12
N ARG A 160 -20.65 1.80 13.93
CA ARG A 160 -20.73 1.03 12.68
C ARG A 160 -19.43 0.29 12.39
N GLY A 161 -18.30 0.90 12.71
CA GLY A 161 -16.98 0.30 12.56
C GLY A 161 -16.79 -0.97 13.41
N ILE A 162 -17.24 -0.95 14.67
CA ILE A 162 -17.23 -2.12 15.56
C ILE A 162 -18.06 -3.26 14.96
N VAL A 163 -19.31 -2.97 14.59
CA VAL A 163 -20.21 -3.97 13.98
C VAL A 163 -19.58 -4.55 12.72
N ARG A 164 -19.06 -3.68 11.85
CA ARG A 164 -18.47 -4.07 10.56
C ARG A 164 -17.21 -4.91 10.72
N SER A 165 -16.29 -4.57 11.64
CA SER A 165 -15.11 -5.39 11.95
C SER A 165 -15.48 -6.82 12.37
N ILE A 166 -16.47 -6.94 13.27
CA ILE A 166 -16.93 -8.24 13.76
C ILE A 166 -17.60 -9.05 12.64
N VAL A 167 -18.50 -8.42 11.88
CA VAL A 167 -19.20 -9.09 10.77
C VAL A 167 -18.22 -9.51 9.69
N LEU A 168 -17.32 -8.62 9.24
CA LEU A 168 -16.30 -8.94 8.23
C LEU A 168 -15.48 -10.14 8.69
N SER A 169 -14.96 -10.13 9.92
CA SER A 169 -14.08 -11.18 10.41
C SER A 169 -14.79 -12.52 10.62
N LEU A 170 -16.01 -12.53 11.17
CA LEU A 170 -16.75 -13.77 11.42
C LEU A 170 -17.27 -14.42 10.13
N THR A 171 -17.55 -13.63 9.10
CA THR A 171 -17.99 -14.12 7.79
C THR A 171 -16.86 -14.67 6.92
N GLU A 172 -15.60 -14.63 7.39
CA GLU A 172 -14.49 -15.37 6.79
C GLU A 172 -14.54 -16.87 7.10
N LEU A 173 -15.33 -17.28 8.10
CA LEU A 173 -15.57 -18.70 8.37
C LEU A 173 -16.45 -19.28 7.27
N THR A 174 -15.97 -20.33 6.60
CA THR A 174 -16.72 -21.09 5.61
C THR A 174 -18.13 -21.43 6.14
N GLY A 175 -19.16 -21.04 5.38
CA GLY A 175 -20.56 -21.32 5.70
C GLY A 175 -21.27 -20.25 6.55
N ILE A 176 -20.54 -19.32 7.17
CA ILE A 176 -21.13 -18.19 7.91
C ILE A 176 -21.41 -17.03 6.98
N LYS A 177 -22.62 -16.47 7.06
CA LYS A 177 -23.05 -15.34 6.22
C LYS A 177 -23.46 -14.10 7.00
N ARG A 178 -23.81 -14.27 8.28
CA ARG A 178 -24.44 -13.24 9.09
C ARG A 178 -24.17 -13.43 10.57
N VAL A 179 -24.28 -12.33 11.33
CA VAL A 179 -24.00 -12.27 12.75
C VAL A 179 -25.18 -11.63 13.48
N GLN A 180 -25.72 -12.30 14.49
CA GLN A 180 -26.68 -11.71 15.43
C GLN A 180 -25.93 -11.27 16.68
N PHE A 181 -26.09 -10.01 17.06
CA PHE A 181 -25.53 -9.46 18.28
C PHE A 181 -26.52 -9.57 19.44
N MET A 182 -26.00 -9.92 20.62
CA MET A 182 -26.66 -9.90 21.91
C MET A 182 -25.78 -9.15 22.91
N ILE A 183 -26.41 -8.47 23.88
CA ILE A 183 -25.72 -7.69 24.90
C ILE A 183 -26.19 -8.16 26.27
N ASP A 184 -25.28 -8.70 27.07
CA ASP A 184 -25.57 -9.32 28.37
C ASP A 184 -26.74 -10.34 28.32
N GLY A 185 -26.73 -11.19 27.30
CA GLY A 185 -27.74 -12.24 27.11
C GLY A 185 -29.09 -11.74 26.57
N GLU A 186 -29.22 -10.44 26.30
CA GLU A 186 -30.44 -9.85 25.75
C GLU A 186 -30.27 -9.49 24.27
N LYS A 187 -31.30 -9.77 23.49
CA LYS A 187 -31.42 -9.21 22.14
C LYS A 187 -31.75 -7.72 22.26
N ARG A 188 -31.10 -6.89 21.44
CA ARG A 188 -31.30 -5.44 21.41
C ARG A 188 -31.66 -4.99 20.00
N ASP A 189 -32.42 -3.92 19.91
CA ASP A 189 -32.85 -3.40 18.62
C ASP A 189 -31.76 -2.49 18.02
N TYR A 190 -31.13 -1.68 18.88
CA TYR A 190 -30.12 -0.68 18.49
C TYR A 190 -28.94 -0.67 19.47
N LEU A 191 -27.78 -0.29 18.93
CA LEU A 191 -26.66 0.20 19.71
C LEU A 191 -26.83 1.71 20.06
N PRO A 192 -26.12 2.26 21.06
CA PRO A 192 -26.27 3.63 21.56
C PRO A 192 -26.35 4.78 20.53
N GLN A 193 -25.74 4.64 19.35
CA GLN A 193 -25.66 5.64 18.28
C GLN A 193 -26.58 5.30 17.09
N GLY A 194 -27.50 4.34 17.26
CA GLY A 194 -28.58 4.04 16.33
C GLY A 194 -28.31 2.93 15.31
N THR A 195 -27.17 2.24 15.38
CA THR A 195 -26.92 1.06 14.52
C THR A 195 -27.90 -0.05 14.87
N ILE A 196 -28.66 -0.51 13.88
CA ILE A 196 -29.67 -1.57 14.04
C ILE A 196 -28.96 -2.91 14.22
N ILE A 197 -29.28 -3.59 15.32
CA ILE A 197 -28.83 -4.97 15.62
C ILE A 197 -30.00 -5.90 15.99
N GLU A 198 -31.25 -5.43 15.79
CA GLU A 198 -32.46 -6.22 15.97
C GLU A 198 -32.47 -7.49 15.10
N TYR A 199 -31.84 -7.44 13.93
CA TYR A 199 -31.79 -8.58 13.01
C TYR A 199 -30.34 -8.97 12.74
N PRO A 200 -30.09 -10.22 12.29
CA PRO A 200 -28.76 -10.64 11.91
C PRO A 200 -28.16 -9.71 10.85
N VAL A 201 -26.97 -9.19 11.13
CA VAL A 201 -26.22 -8.31 10.24
C VAL A 201 -25.41 -9.18 9.28
N SER A 202 -25.63 -9.00 7.98
CA SER A 202 -24.90 -9.72 6.93
C SER A 202 -23.69 -8.92 6.47
N ARG A 203 -22.77 -9.59 5.77
CA ARG A 203 -21.63 -8.92 5.15
C ARG A 203 -22.10 -8.03 3.99
N GLU A 204 -22.00 -6.72 4.16
CA GLU A 204 -22.26 -5.74 3.08
C GLU A 204 -20.97 -5.52 2.26
N GLY A 205 -20.84 -6.27 1.16
CA GLY A 205 -19.72 -6.16 0.25
C GLY A 205 -18.36 -6.52 0.87
N GLY A 206 -17.31 -5.88 0.37
CA GLY A 206 -15.95 -6.04 0.89
C GLY A 206 -15.58 -5.05 2.01
N PRO A 207 -14.44 -5.25 2.69
CA PRO A 207 -13.94 -4.37 3.74
C PRO A 207 -13.82 -2.89 3.34
N ASN A 208 -13.40 -2.62 2.10
CA ASN A 208 -13.28 -1.26 1.58
C ASN A 208 -13.89 -1.24 0.17
N THR A 209 -15.16 -0.86 0.04
CA THR A 209 -15.90 -0.85 -1.22
C THR A 209 -16.13 0.57 -1.67
N ASN A 210 -15.97 0.83 -2.96
CA ASN A 210 -16.65 1.96 -3.58
C ASN A 210 -18.06 1.50 -3.97
N GLU A 211 -19.07 2.22 -3.50
CA GLU A 211 -20.49 1.86 -3.63
C GLU A 211 -20.98 1.83 -5.08
N TYR A 212 -20.18 2.37 -6.02
CA TYR A 212 -20.50 2.39 -7.44
C TYR A 212 -19.63 1.42 -8.25
N LEU A 213 -20.12 0.20 -8.44
CA LEU A 213 -19.57 -0.74 -9.41
C LEU A 213 -20.35 -0.58 -10.74
N PRO A 214 -19.69 -0.22 -11.85
CA PRO A 214 -20.39 -0.09 -13.13
C PRO A 214 -20.87 -1.47 -13.63
N GLU A 215 -22.11 -1.53 -14.10
CA GLU A 215 -22.66 -2.75 -14.71
C GLU A 215 -21.83 -3.21 -15.91
N GLY A 216 -21.68 -4.52 -16.06
CA GLY A 216 -20.94 -5.12 -17.17
C GLY A 216 -19.41 -5.04 -17.07
N LYS A 217 -18.86 -4.59 -15.94
CA LYS A 217 -17.42 -4.64 -15.66
C LYS A 217 -17.07 -5.82 -14.74
N SER A 218 -15.89 -6.37 -14.95
CA SER A 218 -15.29 -7.32 -14.01
C SER A 218 -14.99 -6.61 -12.68
N SER A 219 -15.13 -7.31 -11.56
CA SER A 219 -14.91 -6.73 -10.23
C SER A 219 -14.30 -7.72 -9.24
N GLY A 220 -13.67 -7.20 -8.20
CA GLY A 220 -12.94 -8.01 -7.22
C GLY A 220 -12.00 -7.16 -6.37
N TYR A 221 -11.21 -7.82 -5.52
CA TYR A 221 -10.26 -7.12 -4.64
C TYR A 221 -8.98 -6.74 -5.37
N LEU A 222 -8.64 -5.45 -5.29
CA LEU A 222 -7.32 -4.91 -5.59
C LEU A 222 -6.66 -4.45 -4.28
N TYR A 223 -5.37 -4.73 -4.11
CA TYR A 223 -4.66 -4.42 -2.86
C TYR A 223 -3.79 -3.18 -3.04
N TYR A 224 -4.06 -2.15 -2.24
CA TYR A 224 -3.32 -0.89 -2.23
C TYR A 224 -2.48 -0.77 -0.97
N LEU A 225 -1.40 0.00 -0.99
CA LEU A 225 -0.67 0.36 0.22
C LEU A 225 -1.37 1.53 0.91
N GLU A 226 -1.50 1.48 2.24
CA GLU A 226 -1.84 2.69 3.00
C GLU A 226 -0.69 3.71 2.98
N LYS A 227 -0.96 4.96 3.36
CA LYS A 227 -0.02 6.09 3.32
C LYS A 227 1.36 5.82 3.93
N SER A 228 1.45 4.99 4.97
CA SER A 228 2.72 4.63 5.61
C SER A 228 3.53 3.58 4.84
N GLY A 229 2.90 2.88 3.89
CA GLY A 229 3.43 1.72 3.19
C GLY A 229 3.44 0.42 4.02
N ARG A 230 2.89 0.44 5.24
CA ARG A 230 2.99 -0.69 6.18
C ARG A 230 1.99 -1.80 5.93
N PHE A 231 0.81 -1.48 5.41
CA PHE A 231 -0.28 -2.43 5.23
C PHE A 231 -0.83 -2.44 3.81
N LEU A 232 -1.21 -3.63 3.36
CA LEU A 232 -2.01 -3.84 2.16
C LEU A 232 -3.49 -3.75 2.54
N VAL A 233 -4.18 -2.82 1.88
CA VAL A 233 -5.60 -2.51 2.05
C VAL A 233 -6.36 -3.12 0.86
N PRO A 234 -7.21 -4.14 1.08
CA PRO A 234 -8.07 -4.68 0.03
C PRO A 234 -9.19 -3.71 -0.29
N VAL A 235 -9.25 -3.25 -1.53
CA VAL A 235 -10.33 -2.41 -2.06
C VAL A 235 -11.10 -3.20 -3.10
N TYR A 236 -12.41 -3.36 -2.89
CA TYR A 236 -13.27 -3.98 -3.89
C TYR A 236 -13.51 -2.96 -5.01
N TRP A 237 -13.07 -3.31 -6.22
CA TRP A 237 -12.98 -2.40 -7.35
C TRP A 237 -13.42 -3.08 -8.65
N ALA A 238 -13.80 -2.28 -9.65
CA ALA A 238 -14.16 -2.75 -10.98
C ALA A 238 -13.10 -2.35 -12.03
N TRP A 239 -12.84 -3.23 -12.99
CA TRP A 239 -11.92 -2.98 -14.10
C TRP A 239 -12.51 -3.37 -15.45
N GLU A 240 -11.89 -2.86 -16.51
CA GLU A 240 -12.20 -3.25 -17.88
C GLU A 240 -11.40 -4.48 -18.27
N GLY A 241 -12.06 -5.40 -18.98
CA GLY A 241 -11.49 -6.68 -19.39
C GLY A 241 -12.15 -7.85 -18.67
N ASP A 242 -11.71 -9.05 -19.03
CA ASP A 242 -12.24 -10.30 -18.50
C ASP A 242 -11.81 -10.53 -17.04
N GLU A 243 -12.67 -11.14 -16.23
CA GLU A 243 -12.39 -11.41 -14.81
C GLU A 243 -11.27 -12.46 -14.64
N GLY A 244 -11.17 -13.39 -15.60
CA GLY A 244 -10.14 -14.40 -15.70
C GLY A 244 -8.83 -13.89 -16.30
N ASP A 245 -8.76 -12.64 -16.77
CA ASP A 245 -7.54 -12.04 -17.31
C ASP A 245 -6.72 -11.35 -16.20
N PRO A 246 -5.62 -11.96 -15.71
CA PRO A 246 -4.75 -11.35 -14.72
C PRO A 246 -4.05 -10.09 -15.23
N ALA A 247 -3.82 -9.95 -16.54
CA ALA A 247 -3.23 -8.73 -17.10
C ALA A 247 -4.17 -7.54 -16.95
N ALA A 248 -5.48 -7.74 -17.11
CA ALA A 248 -6.50 -6.72 -16.89
C ALA A 248 -6.56 -6.26 -15.41
N LYS A 249 -6.52 -7.20 -14.47
CA LYS A 249 -6.45 -6.91 -13.01
C LYS A 249 -5.20 -6.10 -12.65
N LEU A 250 -4.04 -6.55 -13.13
CA LEU A 250 -2.78 -5.86 -12.91
C LEU A 250 -2.82 -4.46 -13.52
N LYS A 251 -3.24 -4.32 -14.78
CA LYS A 251 -3.40 -3.01 -15.43
C LYS A 251 -4.28 -2.07 -14.62
N ALA A 252 -5.36 -2.56 -14.01
CA ALA A 252 -6.20 -1.75 -13.12
C ALA A 252 -5.45 -1.21 -11.89
N LEU A 253 -4.52 -2.00 -11.33
CA LEU A 253 -3.69 -1.60 -10.19
C LEU A 253 -2.69 -0.47 -10.55
N TYR A 254 -2.07 -0.52 -11.73
CA TYR A 254 -1.13 0.51 -12.20
C TYR A 254 -1.82 1.77 -12.77
N SER A 255 -2.97 1.60 -13.43
CA SER A 255 -3.64 2.69 -14.19
C SER A 255 -4.51 3.58 -13.31
N ASN A 256 -4.99 3.08 -12.17
CA ASN A 256 -5.76 3.83 -11.18
C ASN A 256 -4.90 4.02 -9.93
N PRO A 257 -4.07 5.08 -9.85
CA PRO A 257 -3.17 5.29 -8.72
C PRO A 257 -3.91 5.52 -7.40
N THR A 258 -5.23 5.72 -7.43
CA THR A 258 -6.04 5.83 -6.23
C THR A 258 -7.51 5.56 -6.56
N PRO A 259 -8.16 4.56 -5.93
CA PRO A 259 -9.61 4.55 -5.84
C PRO A 259 -10.10 5.91 -5.28
N PRO A 260 -11.28 6.43 -5.66
CA PRO A 260 -11.88 7.65 -5.12
C PRO A 260 -12.06 7.67 -3.59
N LEU A 261 -11.74 6.58 -2.91
CA LEU A 261 -11.99 6.38 -1.49
C LEU A 261 -11.10 7.26 -0.60
N SER A 262 -9.85 7.58 -1.00
CA SER A 262 -9.07 8.69 -0.40
C SER A 262 -7.74 8.92 -1.13
N HIS A 263 -7.17 10.11 -0.95
CA HIS A 263 -5.76 10.40 -1.30
C HIS A 263 -4.74 9.65 -0.42
N SER A 264 -5.17 8.76 0.48
CA SER A 264 -4.33 8.08 1.48
C SER A 264 -3.92 6.66 1.06
N LEU A 265 -4.40 6.16 -0.09
CA LEU A 265 -3.94 4.90 -0.67
C LEU A 265 -2.88 5.16 -1.75
N MET A 266 -1.96 4.24 -1.90
CA MET A 266 -0.91 4.25 -2.92
C MET A 266 -0.95 2.93 -3.67
N SER A 267 -0.76 2.96 -4.99
CA SER A 267 -0.56 1.72 -5.72
C SER A 267 0.77 1.08 -5.26
N PRO A 268 0.82 -0.24 -4.99
CA PRO A 268 2.08 -0.95 -4.70
C PRO A 268 2.97 -1.05 -5.94
N ALA A 269 2.40 -0.74 -7.10
CA ALA A 269 3.05 -0.57 -8.36
C ALA A 269 4.13 0.52 -8.37
N PRO A 270 5.35 0.22 -8.82
CA PRO A 270 6.27 1.24 -9.28
C PRO A 270 5.68 2.10 -10.42
N ASN A 271 5.97 3.40 -10.40
CA ASN A 271 5.55 4.31 -11.45
C ASN A 271 6.18 3.93 -12.79
N GLY A 272 5.38 3.85 -13.85
CA GLY A 272 5.85 3.54 -15.20
C GLY A 272 6.01 2.05 -15.50
N MET A 273 5.72 1.16 -14.54
CA MET A 273 5.70 -0.27 -14.74
C MET A 273 4.71 -0.68 -15.84
N ARG A 274 5.17 -1.55 -16.76
CA ARG A 274 4.35 -2.11 -17.84
C ARG A 274 4.44 -3.63 -17.83
N ILE A 275 3.35 -4.28 -18.22
CA ILE A 275 3.33 -5.72 -18.44
C ILE A 275 3.65 -5.96 -19.92
N GLU A 276 4.80 -6.55 -20.21
CA GLU A 276 5.15 -7.00 -21.57
C GLU A 276 4.47 -8.31 -21.91
N LYS A 277 4.36 -9.21 -20.92
CA LYS A 277 3.82 -10.55 -21.10
C LYS A 277 3.08 -11.01 -19.85
N CYS A 278 1.97 -11.71 -20.06
CA CYS A 278 1.18 -12.33 -19.01
C CYS A 278 0.69 -13.68 -19.52
N GLU A 279 1.07 -14.78 -18.85
CA GLU A 279 0.70 -16.14 -19.24
C GLU A 279 0.23 -16.92 -18.03
N ILE A 280 -0.87 -17.66 -18.18
CA ILE A 280 -1.32 -18.64 -17.20
C ILE A 280 -1.04 -20.03 -17.75
N SER A 281 -0.37 -20.87 -16.96
CA SER A 281 -0.16 -22.29 -17.26
C SER A 281 -0.48 -23.12 -16.03
N GLY A 282 -1.61 -23.83 -16.05
CA GLY A 282 -2.09 -24.55 -14.87
C GLY A 282 -2.39 -23.59 -13.71
N ASN A 283 -1.66 -23.73 -12.60
CA ASN A 283 -1.77 -22.86 -11.42
C ASN A 283 -0.69 -21.78 -11.36
N GLU A 284 0.15 -21.65 -12.39
CA GLU A 284 1.24 -20.67 -12.43
C GLU A 284 0.84 -19.46 -13.29
N LEU A 285 1.02 -18.26 -12.72
CA LEU A 285 0.94 -16.98 -13.42
C LEU A 285 2.36 -16.46 -13.68
N THR A 286 2.73 -16.32 -14.95
CA THR A 286 4.00 -15.74 -15.38
C THR A 286 3.79 -14.31 -15.87
N LEU A 287 4.53 -13.37 -15.30
CA LEU A 287 4.52 -11.96 -15.67
C LEU A 287 5.91 -11.53 -16.14
N VAL A 288 5.98 -10.91 -17.31
CA VAL A 288 7.17 -10.19 -17.78
C VAL A 288 6.85 -8.71 -17.71
N LEU A 289 7.71 -7.97 -17.01
CA LEU A 289 7.49 -6.58 -16.66
C LEU A 289 8.59 -5.73 -17.30
N ASP A 290 8.21 -4.73 -18.07
CA ASP A 290 9.14 -3.69 -18.54
C ASP A 290 9.24 -2.64 -17.44
N HIS A 291 10.45 -2.44 -16.94
CA HIS A 291 10.74 -1.40 -15.96
C HIS A 291 12.15 -0.85 -16.16
N GLN A 292 12.25 0.46 -16.42
CA GLN A 292 13.53 1.12 -16.68
C GLN A 292 14.44 1.32 -15.43
N ASP A 293 14.08 0.85 -14.23
CA ASP A 293 14.73 1.36 -12.99
C ASP A 293 14.70 0.47 -11.72
N PHE A 294 14.55 -0.87 -11.81
CA PHE A 294 14.78 -1.72 -10.63
C PHE A 294 15.69 -2.92 -10.88
N SER A 295 16.61 -3.12 -9.93
CA SER A 295 17.26 -4.39 -9.68
C SER A 295 16.22 -5.37 -9.14
N THR A 296 16.13 -6.51 -9.82
CA THR A 296 15.22 -7.63 -9.63
C THR A 296 14.85 -7.94 -8.17
N ALA A 297 13.56 -7.84 -7.84
CA ALA A 297 12.95 -8.53 -6.71
C ALA A 297 11.96 -9.56 -7.25
N PHE A 298 12.22 -10.84 -6.98
CA PHE A 298 11.29 -11.93 -7.29
C PHE A 298 10.25 -12.01 -6.19
N VAL A 299 8.97 -11.89 -6.53
CA VAL A 299 7.87 -12.24 -5.63
C VAL A 299 7.32 -13.58 -6.09
N ASN A 300 7.62 -14.63 -5.33
CA ASN A 300 7.02 -15.95 -5.52
C ASN A 300 5.65 -15.95 -4.83
N ILE A 301 4.58 -15.89 -5.63
CA ILE A 301 3.22 -16.07 -5.13
C ILE A 301 2.90 -17.56 -5.29
N SER A 302 3.16 -18.33 -4.24
CA SER A 302 2.66 -19.70 -4.10
C SER A 302 1.40 -19.68 -3.21
N PRO A 303 0.45 -20.63 -3.41
CA PRO A 303 -0.95 -20.53 -2.99
C PRO A 303 -1.17 -20.39 -1.48
#